data_AF-A0A6J4CWA9-F1
#
_entry.id   AF-A0A6J4CWA9-F1
#
_cell.length_a   1.000
_cell.length_b   1.000
_cell.length_c   1.000
_cell.angle_alpha   90.00
_cell.angle_beta   90.00
_cell.angle_gamma   90.00
#
_symmetry.space_group_name_H-M   'P 1'
#
loop_
_entity.id
_entity.type
_entity.pdbx_description
1 polymer ?
#
loop_
_entity_poly.entity_id
_entity_poly.type
_entity_poly.pdbx_seq_one_letter_code
_entity_poly.pdbx_strand_id
1 'polypeptide(L)'
;MPYTRKIIKPNLNSKDLKQLQNANIQYSKKTKEHYFKYTQDIDYKLFNIALLCDEHGTSFYGSFGAKQLFFLIAKIALQAKSNKIALDRHYAHYALQIVPRTLNLNLNILQDKGFIKLIKGKHRYTYIYLNDYRQIKGYTDTGINKRANIPTPFFLAILAYAKKIVQALKEVAFKIKGRHGLFTLKSTKDKGRMRRFNDVILEFSPLDDPNTTIFITYEQLTGKQIPNMKCFYQLAIVKKNLIEALKSQMVLGEAA
;
A
#
# COMPACT_ATOMS: atom_id res chain seq x y z
N MET A 1 5.45 25.34 -13.45
CA MET A 1 4.28 25.52 -12.55
C MET A 1 3.87 24.16 -12.00
N PRO A 2 3.73 24.00 -10.68
CA PRO A 2 3.25 22.74 -10.11
C PRO A 2 1.76 22.62 -10.45
N TYR A 3 1.38 21.57 -11.17
CA TYR A 3 -0.03 21.20 -11.36
C TYR A 3 -0.61 20.81 -10.00
N THR A 4 -1.11 21.78 -9.25
CA THR A 4 -2.11 21.53 -8.21
C THR A 4 -3.31 20.94 -8.95
N ARG A 5 -3.51 19.63 -8.82
CA ARG A 5 -4.72 18.96 -9.32
C ARG A 5 -5.90 19.72 -8.72
N LYS A 6 -6.55 20.57 -9.51
CA LYS A 6 -7.78 21.26 -9.12
C LYS A 6 -8.73 20.17 -8.64
N ILE A 7 -9.01 20.17 -7.34
CA ILE A 7 -9.97 19.26 -6.73
C ILE A 7 -11.29 19.60 -7.39
N ILE A 8 -11.77 18.72 -8.26
CA ILE A 8 -13.08 18.87 -8.86
C ILE A 8 -14.05 18.65 -7.69
N LYS A 9 -14.66 19.75 -7.22
CA LYS A 9 -15.71 19.66 -6.20
C LYS A 9 -16.89 18.95 -6.85
N PRO A 10 -17.58 18.03 -6.15
CA PRO A 10 -18.83 17.45 -6.65
C PRO A 10 -19.74 18.57 -7.17
N ASN A 11 -20.38 18.36 -8.31
CA ASN A 11 -21.30 19.36 -8.89
C ASN A 11 -22.54 19.59 -8.00
N LEU A 12 -22.69 18.81 -6.92
CA LEU A 12 -23.78 18.86 -5.97
C LEU A 12 -23.31 19.49 -4.65
N ASN A 13 -24.18 20.28 -4.04
CA ASN A 13 -23.93 20.86 -2.72
C ASN A 13 -24.10 19.79 -1.61
N SER A 14 -23.74 20.14 -0.37
CA SER A 14 -23.80 19.22 0.77
C SER A 14 -25.22 18.75 1.13
N LYS A 15 -26.25 19.56 0.88
CA LYS A 15 -27.66 19.20 1.13
C LYS A 15 -28.13 18.13 0.15
N ASP A 16 -27.84 18.30 -1.14
CA ASP A 16 -28.20 17.35 -2.20
C ASP A 16 -27.53 15.99 -1.95
N LEU A 17 -26.26 16.01 -1.56
CA LEU A 17 -25.51 14.80 -1.21
C LEU A 17 -26.11 14.06 -0.01
N LYS A 18 -26.60 14.79 1.00
CA LYS A 18 -27.25 14.22 2.19
C LYS A 18 -28.62 13.64 1.86
N GLN A 19 -29.40 14.30 0.99
CA GLN A 19 -30.68 13.79 0.53
C GLN A 19 -30.52 12.48 -0.25
N LEU A 20 -29.56 12.43 -1.17
CA LEU A 20 -29.25 11.21 -1.92
C LEU A 20 -28.77 10.08 -0.99
N GLN A 21 -27.97 10.40 0.03
CA GLN A 21 -27.56 9.42 1.06
C GLN A 21 -28.76 8.85 1.83
N ASN A 22 -29.72 9.68 2.23
CA ASN A 22 -30.91 9.22 2.94
C ASN A 22 -31.80 8.33 2.07
N ALA A 23 -31.97 8.70 0.79
CA ALA A 23 -32.68 7.87 -0.19
C ALA A 23 -31.99 6.52 -0.40
N ASN A 24 -30.65 6.52 -0.38
CA ASN A 24 -29.85 5.32 -0.43
C ASN A 24 -30.12 4.41 0.78
N ILE A 25 -30.10 4.97 1.99
CA ILE A 25 -30.39 4.25 3.24
C ILE A 25 -31.78 3.60 3.22
N GLN A 26 -32.81 4.35 2.83
CA GLN A 26 -34.20 3.86 2.75
C GLN A 26 -34.33 2.64 1.83
N TYR A 27 -33.76 2.72 0.62
CA TYR A 27 -33.85 1.63 -0.36
C TYR A 27 -33.05 0.39 0.05
N SER A 28 -31.92 0.61 0.71
CA SER A 28 -31.00 -0.44 1.12
C SER A 28 -31.62 -1.47 2.03
N LYS A 29 -32.50 -1.08 2.98
CA LYS A 29 -33.00 -1.94 4.07
C LYS A 29 -33.66 -3.23 3.58
N LYS A 30 -34.15 -3.26 2.34
CA LYS A 30 -34.81 -4.41 1.71
C LYS A 30 -33.86 -5.36 0.95
N THR A 31 -32.54 -5.14 1.00
CA THR A 31 -31.59 -5.81 0.09
C THR A 31 -30.89 -7.03 0.68
N LYS A 32 -30.81 -7.14 2.02
CA LYS A 32 -30.15 -8.25 2.73
C LYS A 32 -30.69 -9.62 2.31
N GLU A 33 -32.01 -9.76 2.40
CA GLU A 33 -32.72 -11.03 2.28
C GLU A 33 -32.79 -11.53 0.84
N HIS A 34 -32.59 -10.63 -0.13
CA HIS A 34 -32.78 -10.94 -1.54
C HIS A 34 -31.45 -11.16 -2.28
N TYR A 35 -30.47 -10.27 -2.12
CA TYR A 35 -29.27 -10.30 -2.96
C TYR A 35 -28.09 -11.03 -2.33
N PHE A 36 -27.95 -10.98 -1.01
CA PHE A 36 -26.81 -11.56 -0.30
C PHE A 36 -27.14 -12.85 0.46
N LYS A 37 -28.34 -13.41 0.23
CA LYS A 37 -28.91 -14.55 0.97
C LYS A 37 -27.97 -15.76 1.07
N TYR A 38 -27.28 -16.08 -0.02
CA TYR A 38 -26.40 -17.26 -0.12
C TYR A 38 -24.91 -16.94 0.06
N THR A 39 -24.57 -15.74 0.53
CA THR A 39 -23.17 -15.32 0.70
C THR A 39 -22.85 -15.25 2.19
N GLN A 40 -21.84 -16.00 2.65
CA GLN A 40 -21.36 -15.91 4.02
C GLN A 40 -20.63 -14.58 4.23
N ASP A 41 -21.23 -13.68 5.03
CA ASP A 41 -20.58 -12.59 5.78
C ASP A 41 -21.60 -11.58 6.38
N ILE A 42 -21.10 -10.73 7.27
CA ILE A 42 -21.79 -9.67 8.06
C ILE A 42 -22.62 -8.69 7.17
N ASP A 43 -23.60 -8.01 7.79
CA ASP A 43 -24.50 -6.99 7.21
C ASP A 43 -23.90 -6.18 6.05
N TYR A 44 -24.64 -6.03 4.94
CA TYR A 44 -24.20 -5.20 3.82
C TYR A 44 -24.21 -3.71 4.19
N LYS A 45 -23.33 -2.96 3.55
CA LYS A 45 -23.14 -1.54 3.84
C LYS A 45 -23.29 -0.71 2.58
N LEU A 46 -23.78 0.50 2.79
CA LEU A 46 -24.04 1.42 1.70
C LEU A 46 -22.81 2.24 1.40
N PHE A 47 -22.69 2.56 0.12
CA PHE A 47 -21.77 3.60 -0.31
C PHE A 47 -22.05 4.91 0.41
N ASN A 48 -21.04 5.44 1.11
CA ASN A 48 -21.10 6.67 1.89
C ASN A 48 -20.02 7.64 1.41
N ILE A 49 -20.42 8.82 0.93
CA ILE A 49 -19.51 9.84 0.40
C ILE A 49 -18.67 10.52 1.49
N ALA A 50 -19.12 10.53 2.75
CA ALA A 50 -18.33 11.09 3.84
C ALA A 50 -16.93 10.45 3.94
N LEU A 51 -16.79 9.22 3.42
CA LEU A 51 -15.53 8.47 3.38
C LEU A 51 -14.55 8.96 2.30
N LEU A 52 -15.03 9.76 1.35
CA LEU A 52 -14.26 10.42 0.30
C LEU A 52 -13.81 11.83 0.70
N CYS A 53 -14.53 12.48 1.62
CA CYS A 53 -14.28 13.88 1.98
C CYS A 53 -12.95 14.10 2.73
N ASP A 54 -12.39 13.05 3.36
CA ASP A 54 -11.19 13.17 4.19
C ASP A 54 -9.86 12.97 3.44
N GLU A 55 -9.87 12.47 2.19
CA GLU A 55 -8.61 12.12 1.49
C GLU A 55 -8.65 12.56 0.02
N HIS A 56 -7.79 13.53 -0.30
CA HIS A 56 -7.27 13.94 -1.61
C HIS A 56 -8.06 13.53 -2.87
N GLY A 57 -8.55 14.54 -3.62
CA GLY A 57 -9.27 14.43 -4.90
C GLY A 57 -9.00 13.16 -5.70
N THR A 58 -9.97 12.26 -5.68
CA THR A 58 -9.93 10.96 -6.36
C THR A 58 -10.28 11.15 -7.84
N SER A 59 -9.26 11.23 -8.70
CA SER A 59 -9.49 11.15 -10.16
C SER A 59 -9.65 9.68 -10.55
N PHE A 60 -10.78 9.37 -11.18
CA PHE A 60 -11.10 8.05 -11.72
C PHE A 60 -10.84 7.92 -13.23
N TYR A 61 -10.14 8.90 -13.81
CA TYR A 61 -9.81 8.96 -15.23
C TYR A 61 -8.48 8.23 -15.54
N GLY A 62 -8.38 7.62 -16.73
CA GLY A 62 -7.20 6.89 -17.19
C GLY A 62 -6.99 5.52 -16.55
N SER A 63 -5.79 4.95 -16.72
CA SER A 63 -5.42 3.58 -16.28
C SER A 63 -5.45 3.35 -14.76
N PHE A 64 -5.73 4.36 -13.95
CA PHE A 64 -5.75 4.30 -12.48
C PHE A 64 -7.15 4.18 -11.86
N GLY A 65 -8.23 4.33 -12.64
CA GLY A 65 -9.60 4.40 -12.14
C GLY A 65 -10.05 3.17 -11.33
N ALA A 66 -9.78 1.96 -11.84
CA ALA A 66 -10.13 0.71 -11.15
C ALA A 66 -9.42 0.58 -9.79
N LYS A 67 -8.15 0.99 -9.69
CA LYS A 67 -7.38 0.95 -8.44
C LYS A 67 -7.96 1.90 -7.38
N GLN A 68 -8.32 3.11 -7.77
CA GLN A 68 -8.97 4.08 -6.88
C GLN A 68 -10.32 3.58 -6.40
N LEU A 69 -11.12 3.01 -7.31
CA LEU A 69 -12.40 2.41 -6.98
C LEU A 69 -12.26 1.25 -5.98
N PHE A 70 -11.25 0.40 -6.18
CA PHE A 70 -10.96 -0.67 -5.25
C PHE A 70 -10.58 -0.16 -3.86
N PHE A 71 -9.72 0.85 -3.73
CA PHE A 71 -9.38 1.42 -2.43
C PHE A 71 -10.58 2.01 -1.72
N LEU A 72 -11.47 2.69 -2.45
CA LEU A 72 -12.70 3.23 -1.88
C LEU A 72 -13.63 2.13 -1.38
N ILE A 73 -13.86 1.09 -2.18
CA ILE A 73 -14.64 -0.09 -1.82
C ILE A 73 -14.04 -0.77 -0.58
N ALA A 74 -12.71 -0.95 -0.54
CA ALA A 74 -12.02 -1.55 0.60
C ALA A 74 -12.12 -0.70 1.88
N LYS A 75 -12.01 0.63 1.77
CA LYS A 75 -12.18 1.56 2.91
C LYS A 75 -13.59 1.49 3.48
N ILE A 76 -14.60 1.49 2.61
CA ILE A 76 -16.01 1.26 2.99
C ILE A 76 -16.13 -0.07 3.72
N ALA A 77 -15.58 -1.14 3.15
CA ALA A 77 -15.67 -2.48 3.73
C ALA A 77 -15.04 -2.56 5.13
N LEU A 78 -13.86 -1.97 5.31
CA LEU A 78 -13.11 -1.96 6.57
C LEU A 78 -13.87 -1.23 7.69
N GLN A 79 -14.30 -0.01 7.44
CA GLN A 79 -15.01 0.79 8.46
C GLN A 79 -16.36 0.18 8.81
N ALA A 80 -17.01 -0.39 7.80
CA ALA A 80 -18.34 -0.92 7.95
C ALA A 80 -18.35 -2.39 8.40
N LYS A 81 -17.16 -3.00 8.58
CA LYS A 81 -16.92 -4.39 8.98
C LYS A 81 -17.71 -5.38 8.12
N SER A 82 -17.76 -5.13 6.82
CA SER A 82 -18.54 -5.92 5.86
C SER A 82 -17.88 -5.94 4.49
N ASN A 83 -17.82 -7.11 3.86
CA ASN A 83 -17.37 -7.26 2.46
C ASN A 83 -18.52 -7.13 1.45
N LYS A 84 -19.75 -6.88 1.89
CA LYS A 84 -20.93 -6.70 1.04
C LYS A 84 -21.26 -5.22 0.92
N ILE A 85 -21.22 -4.70 -0.30
CA ILE A 85 -21.42 -3.28 -0.57
C ILE A 85 -22.56 -3.09 -1.57
N ALA A 86 -23.46 -2.18 -1.26
CA ALA A 86 -24.47 -1.69 -2.21
C ALA A 86 -24.08 -0.29 -2.67
N LEU A 87 -23.73 -0.19 -3.96
CA LEU A 87 -23.34 1.05 -4.63
C LEU A 87 -24.51 1.58 -5.47
N ASP A 88 -25.13 2.69 -5.07
CA ASP A 88 -26.11 3.38 -5.93
C ASP A 88 -25.36 4.01 -7.12
N ARG A 89 -25.70 3.60 -8.35
CA ARG A 89 -25.01 4.06 -9.58
C ARG A 89 -25.24 5.54 -9.85
N HIS A 90 -26.45 6.02 -9.57
CA HIS A 90 -26.80 7.42 -9.77
C HIS A 90 -26.07 8.28 -8.76
N TYR A 91 -26.05 7.85 -7.49
CA TYR A 91 -25.28 8.55 -6.46
C TYR A 91 -23.77 8.52 -6.73
N ALA A 92 -23.23 7.36 -7.13
CA ALA A 92 -21.82 7.21 -7.48
C ALA A 92 -21.41 8.09 -8.67
N HIS A 93 -22.30 8.27 -9.66
CA HIS A 93 -22.06 9.15 -10.80
C HIS A 93 -21.76 10.59 -10.34
N TYR A 94 -22.62 11.16 -9.49
CA TYR A 94 -22.44 12.53 -9.00
C TYR A 94 -21.33 12.65 -7.96
N ALA A 95 -21.22 11.66 -7.06
CA ALA A 95 -20.24 11.66 -5.98
C ALA A 95 -18.80 11.50 -6.49
N LEU A 96 -18.59 10.61 -7.46
CA LEU A 96 -17.28 10.31 -8.04
C LEU A 96 -16.99 11.12 -9.31
N GLN A 97 -17.99 11.87 -9.81
CA GLN A 97 -17.92 12.63 -11.06
C GLN A 97 -17.44 11.79 -12.26
N ILE A 98 -17.99 10.59 -12.38
CA ILE A 98 -17.72 9.68 -13.49
C ILE A 98 -19.00 9.24 -14.17
N VAL A 99 -18.99 9.15 -15.50
CA VAL A 99 -20.11 8.60 -16.26
C VAL A 99 -20.34 7.12 -15.91
N PRO A 100 -21.60 6.63 -15.97
CA PRO A 100 -21.92 5.23 -15.67
C PRO A 100 -21.08 4.21 -16.45
N ARG A 101 -20.72 4.53 -17.69
CA ARG A 101 -19.84 3.71 -18.54
C ARG A 101 -18.46 3.49 -17.90
N THR A 102 -17.86 4.55 -17.36
CA THR A 102 -16.54 4.49 -16.69
C THR A 102 -16.63 3.72 -15.38
N LEU A 103 -17.70 3.91 -14.61
CA LEU A 103 -17.94 3.12 -13.39
C LEU A 103 -18.03 1.62 -13.71
N ASN A 104 -18.83 1.26 -14.71
CA ASN A 104 -18.98 -0.14 -15.13
C ASN A 104 -17.68 -0.74 -15.66
N LEU A 105 -16.92 0.01 -16.46
CA LEU A 105 -15.61 -0.43 -16.94
C LEU A 105 -14.67 -0.77 -15.77
N ASN A 106 -14.56 0.13 -14.78
CA ASN A 106 -13.72 -0.07 -13.61
C ASN A 106 -14.18 -1.27 -12.77
N LEU A 107 -15.50 -1.44 -12.57
CA LEU A 107 -16.06 -2.59 -11.86
C LEU A 107 -15.80 -3.90 -12.60
N ASN A 108 -15.90 -3.92 -13.93
CA ASN A 108 -15.60 -5.09 -14.74
C ASN A 108 -14.12 -5.47 -14.62
N ILE A 109 -13.21 -4.51 -14.73
CA ILE A 109 -11.76 -4.75 -14.52
C ILE A 109 -11.50 -5.40 -13.16
N LEU A 110 -12.12 -4.90 -12.09
CA LEU A 110 -11.96 -5.46 -10.75
C LEU A 110 -12.53 -6.88 -10.63
N GLN A 111 -13.66 -7.14 -11.29
CA GLN A 111 -14.26 -8.48 -11.32
C GLN A 111 -13.40 -9.46 -12.10
N ASP A 112 -12.90 -9.07 -13.27
CA ASP A 112 -12.07 -9.91 -14.14
C ASP A 112 -10.74 -10.27 -13.46
N LYS A 113 -10.21 -9.37 -12.62
CA LYS A 113 -9.04 -9.61 -11.77
C LYS A 113 -9.35 -10.40 -10.49
N GLY A 114 -10.61 -10.73 -10.23
CA GLY A 114 -11.03 -11.52 -9.08
C GLY A 114 -11.13 -10.77 -7.75
N PHE A 115 -10.94 -9.44 -7.73
CA PHE A 115 -11.02 -8.64 -6.50
C PHE A 115 -12.44 -8.50 -5.96
N ILE A 116 -13.43 -8.52 -6.85
CA ILE A 116 -14.84 -8.40 -6.49
C ILE A 116 -15.69 -9.39 -7.28
N LYS A 117 -16.89 -9.65 -6.78
CA LYS A 117 -17.98 -10.32 -7.50
C LYS A 117 -19.16 -9.36 -7.59
N LEU A 118 -19.63 -9.09 -8.81
CA LEU A 118 -20.82 -8.25 -9.03
C LEU A 118 -22.07 -9.14 -9.03
N ILE A 119 -23.09 -8.73 -8.30
CA ILE A 119 -24.42 -9.37 -8.36
C ILE A 119 -25.24 -8.61 -9.40
N LYS A 120 -25.49 -9.25 -10.54
CA LYS A 120 -26.20 -8.66 -11.69
C LYS A 120 -27.71 -8.69 -11.46
N GLY A 121 -28.46 -7.80 -12.12
CA GLY A 121 -29.92 -7.95 -12.25
C GLY A 121 -30.79 -6.72 -12.02
N LYS A 122 -30.28 -5.52 -11.67
CA LYS A 122 -31.12 -4.31 -11.51
C LYS A 122 -30.45 -2.99 -11.90
N HIS A 123 -31.27 -1.96 -12.18
CA HIS A 123 -30.87 -0.67 -12.76
C HIS A 123 -30.25 0.35 -11.78
N ARG A 124 -30.71 0.44 -10.53
CA ARG A 124 -30.27 1.52 -9.60
C ARG A 124 -28.99 1.21 -8.82
N TYR A 125 -28.84 -0.02 -8.34
CA TYR A 125 -27.70 -0.43 -7.51
C TYR A 125 -26.78 -1.43 -8.22
N THR A 126 -25.49 -1.29 -7.97
CA THR A 126 -24.52 -2.35 -8.15
C THR A 126 -24.21 -2.96 -6.78
N TYR A 127 -24.54 -4.22 -6.61
CA TYR A 127 -24.17 -4.97 -5.42
C TYR A 127 -22.81 -5.64 -5.67
N ILE A 128 -21.88 -5.40 -4.75
CA ILE A 128 -20.48 -5.77 -4.84
C ILE A 128 -20.18 -6.65 -3.63
N TYR A 129 -19.64 -7.83 -3.89
CA TYR A 129 -19.01 -8.65 -2.87
C TYR A 129 -17.49 -8.55 -3.03
N LEU A 130 -16.80 -8.12 -1.98
CA LEU A 130 -15.35 -8.00 -1.95
C LEU A 130 -14.76 -9.37 -1.63
N ASN A 131 -14.02 -9.94 -2.58
CA ASN A 131 -13.40 -11.25 -2.41
C ASN A 131 -12.16 -11.14 -1.52
N ASP A 132 -11.79 -12.24 -0.87
CA ASP A 132 -10.47 -12.35 -0.25
C ASP A 132 -9.40 -12.34 -1.35
N TYR A 133 -8.65 -11.26 -1.45
CA TYR A 133 -7.61 -11.09 -2.47
C TYR A 133 -6.51 -12.16 -2.38
N ARG A 134 -6.34 -12.80 -1.21
CA ARG A 134 -5.38 -13.88 -1.00
C ARG A 134 -5.75 -15.16 -1.75
N GLN A 135 -7.02 -15.30 -2.15
CA GLN A 135 -7.53 -16.47 -2.87
C GLN A 135 -7.54 -16.27 -4.39
N ILE A 136 -7.11 -15.10 -4.89
CA ILE A 136 -7.10 -14.79 -6.32
C ILE A 136 -6.02 -15.62 -7.03
N LYS A 137 -6.39 -16.27 -8.14
CA LYS A 137 -5.43 -17.01 -8.99
C LYS A 137 -4.31 -16.08 -9.48
N GLY A 138 -3.08 -16.44 -9.16
CA GLY A 138 -1.89 -15.63 -9.50
C GLY A 138 -1.48 -14.60 -8.46
N TYR A 139 -2.22 -14.47 -7.34
CA TYR A 139 -1.71 -13.73 -6.18
C TYR A 139 -0.59 -14.55 -5.53
N THR A 140 0.62 -14.00 -5.53
CA THR A 140 1.73 -14.50 -4.73
C THR A 140 1.84 -13.63 -3.47
N ASP A 141 1.72 -14.26 -2.31
CA ASP A 141 2.02 -13.61 -1.02
C ASP A 141 3.53 -13.32 -0.87
N THR A 142 4.33 -13.96 -1.72
CA THR A 142 5.77 -13.81 -1.81
C THR A 142 6.17 -12.73 -2.83
N GLY A 143 7.11 -11.87 -2.43
CA GLY A 143 7.80 -10.91 -3.29
C GLY A 143 8.81 -11.59 -4.22
N ILE A 144 9.56 -10.80 -5.00
CA ILE A 144 10.52 -11.27 -6.02
C ILE A 144 11.56 -12.26 -5.44
N ASN A 145 11.91 -12.10 -4.17
CA ASN A 145 12.82 -12.98 -3.43
C ASN A 145 12.17 -14.26 -2.88
N LYS A 146 10.95 -14.61 -3.30
CA LYS A 146 10.15 -15.73 -2.78
C LYS A 146 9.85 -15.64 -1.27
N ARG A 147 10.04 -14.47 -0.65
CA ARG A 147 9.71 -14.21 0.78
C ARG A 147 8.42 -13.43 0.88
N ALA A 148 7.65 -13.61 1.95
CA ALA A 148 6.44 -12.84 2.20
C ALA A 148 6.70 -11.32 2.06
N ASN A 149 5.79 -10.60 1.40
CA ASN A 149 5.94 -9.16 1.21
C ASN A 149 5.98 -8.42 2.56
N ILE A 150 7.08 -7.71 2.80
CA ILE A 150 7.28 -6.92 4.01
C ILE A 150 6.50 -5.59 3.87
N PRO A 151 5.78 -5.13 4.92
CA PRO A 151 4.96 -3.92 4.83
C PRO A 151 5.78 -2.66 4.58
N THR A 152 5.21 -1.70 3.85
CA THR A 152 5.85 -0.39 3.64
C THR A 152 6.22 0.33 4.95
N PRO A 153 5.40 0.31 6.02
CA PRO A 153 5.77 0.90 7.31
C PRO A 153 7.07 0.35 7.90
N PHE A 154 7.36 -0.94 7.72
CA PHE A 154 8.63 -1.53 8.18
C PHE A 154 9.82 -0.88 7.47
N PHE A 155 9.79 -0.77 6.15
CA PHE A 155 10.88 -0.15 5.39
C PHE A 155 11.06 1.34 5.72
N LEU A 156 9.97 2.07 5.98
CA LEU A 156 10.05 3.47 6.41
C LEU A 156 10.74 3.60 7.77
N ALA A 157 10.42 2.72 8.72
CA ALA A 157 11.06 2.70 10.03
C ALA A 157 12.56 2.35 9.94
N ILE A 158 12.92 1.40 9.07
CA ILE A 158 14.32 1.05 8.81
C ILE A 158 15.07 2.18 8.11
N LEU A 159 14.49 2.86 7.11
CA LEU A 159 15.11 4.01 6.45
C LEU A 159 15.36 5.16 7.42
N ALA A 160 14.38 5.48 8.27
CA ALA A 160 14.54 6.51 9.30
C ALA A 160 15.67 6.14 10.28
N TYR A 161 15.78 4.86 10.62
CA TYR A 161 16.83 4.35 11.48
C TYR A 161 18.21 4.37 10.81
N ALA A 162 18.31 3.91 9.56
CA ALA A 162 19.54 3.93 8.77
C ALA A 162 20.10 5.35 8.62
N LYS A 163 19.23 6.36 8.41
CA LYS A 163 19.65 7.77 8.41
C LYS A 163 20.31 8.22 9.72
N LYS A 164 19.78 7.77 10.87
CA LYS A 164 20.40 8.05 12.17
C LYS A 164 21.76 7.38 12.31
N ILE A 165 21.89 6.14 11.85
CA ILE A 165 23.15 5.40 11.85
C ILE A 165 24.19 6.08 10.96
N VAL A 166 23.82 6.47 9.74
CA VAL A 166 24.70 7.18 8.79
C VAL A 166 25.25 8.45 9.43
N GLN A 167 24.40 9.23 10.11
CA GLN A 167 24.84 10.44 10.80
C GLN A 167 25.82 10.14 11.94
N ALA A 168 25.60 9.05 12.68
CA ALA A 168 26.46 8.65 13.79
C ALA A 168 27.81 8.04 13.33
N LEU A 169 27.87 7.46 12.12
CA LEU A 169 29.03 6.74 11.58
C LEU A 169 29.62 7.42 10.33
N LYS A 170 29.44 8.74 10.20
CA LYS A 170 29.77 9.50 8.98
C LYS A 170 31.24 9.39 8.55
N GLU A 171 32.14 9.31 9.52
CA GLU A 171 33.60 9.29 9.32
C GLU A 171 34.22 7.91 9.51
N VAL A 172 33.38 6.88 9.69
CA VAL A 172 33.85 5.53 9.97
C VAL A 172 34.07 4.78 8.66
N ALA A 173 35.25 4.19 8.53
CA ALA A 173 35.58 3.27 7.45
C ALA A 173 35.11 1.84 7.79
N PHE A 174 34.58 1.14 6.79
CA PHE A 174 34.10 -0.23 6.91
C PHE A 174 34.85 -1.16 5.96
N LYS A 175 35.21 -2.34 6.46
CA LYS A 175 35.70 -3.45 5.63
C LYS A 175 34.56 -4.43 5.39
N ILE A 176 33.96 -4.35 4.20
CA ILE A 176 32.80 -5.17 3.84
C ILE A 176 33.27 -6.56 3.40
N LYS A 177 32.67 -7.61 3.97
CA LYS A 177 32.99 -9.00 3.60
C LYS A 177 32.79 -9.24 2.09
N GLY A 178 33.77 -9.87 1.45
CA GLY A 178 33.74 -10.20 0.02
C GLY A 178 33.96 -9.00 -0.92
N ARG A 179 34.41 -7.85 -0.41
CA ARG A 179 34.81 -6.70 -1.24
C ARG A 179 36.20 -6.21 -0.84
N HIS A 180 36.96 -5.79 -1.85
CA HIS A 180 38.26 -5.14 -1.66
C HIS A 180 38.06 -3.64 -1.43
N GLY A 181 38.91 -3.06 -0.58
CA GLY A 181 38.88 -1.63 -0.24
C GLY A 181 38.09 -1.32 1.05
N LEU A 182 38.13 -0.03 1.39
CA LEU A 182 37.43 0.54 2.54
C LEU A 182 36.23 1.36 2.05
N PHE A 183 35.16 1.33 2.83
CA PHE A 183 33.88 1.91 2.44
C PHE A 183 33.33 2.84 3.52
N THR A 184 32.57 3.86 3.12
CA THR A 184 31.79 4.72 4.00
C THR A 184 30.30 4.48 3.79
N LEU A 185 29.52 4.59 4.86
CA LEU A 185 28.08 4.38 4.81
C LEU A 185 27.37 5.62 4.24
N LYS A 186 26.55 5.44 3.21
CA LYS A 186 25.72 6.49 2.59
C LYS A 186 24.28 6.44 3.07
N SER A 187 23.65 7.62 3.09
CA SER A 187 22.23 7.75 3.39
C SER A 187 21.40 7.07 2.31
N THR A 188 20.69 6.00 2.66
CA THR A 188 19.83 5.27 1.74
C THR A 188 18.66 6.15 1.30
N LYS A 189 18.54 6.38 -0.02
CA LYS A 189 17.53 7.31 -0.57
C LYS A 189 16.31 6.59 -1.15
N ASP A 190 16.46 5.38 -1.68
CA ASP A 190 15.40 4.74 -2.48
C ASP A 190 14.56 3.71 -1.70
N LYS A 191 13.45 4.18 -1.10
CA LYS A 191 12.39 3.33 -0.53
C LYS A 191 11.74 2.38 -1.54
N GLY A 192 11.69 2.77 -2.81
CA GLY A 192 11.14 1.96 -3.88
C GLY A 192 11.99 0.73 -4.13
N ARG A 193 13.31 0.85 -4.00
CA ARG A 193 14.26 -0.27 -4.15
C ARG A 193 14.02 -1.34 -3.10
N MET A 194 14.00 -1.00 -1.81
CA MET A 194 13.74 -1.95 -0.72
C MET A 194 12.41 -2.70 -0.92
N ARG A 195 11.36 -2.00 -1.37
CA ARG A 195 10.06 -2.62 -1.67
C ARG A 195 10.09 -3.57 -2.87
N ARG A 196 10.78 -3.19 -3.95
CA ARG A 196 10.89 -4.04 -5.15
C ARG A 196 11.66 -5.32 -4.84
N PHE A 197 12.78 -5.21 -4.13
CA PHE A 197 13.59 -6.37 -3.74
C PHE A 197 13.04 -7.12 -2.52
N ASN A 198 12.04 -6.55 -1.83
CA ASN A 198 11.50 -7.07 -0.58
C ASN A 198 12.60 -7.36 0.45
N ASP A 199 13.54 -6.43 0.59
CA ASP A 199 14.73 -6.57 1.44
C ASP A 199 15.21 -5.20 1.97
N VAL A 200 15.93 -5.22 3.09
CA VAL A 200 16.63 -4.04 3.62
C VAL A 200 17.97 -3.91 2.91
N ILE A 201 18.23 -2.72 2.36
CA ILE A 201 19.41 -2.43 1.56
C ILE A 201 20.11 -1.22 2.17
N LEU A 202 21.40 -1.33 2.46
CA LEU A 202 22.26 -0.20 2.82
C LEU A 202 23.12 0.20 1.63
N GLU A 203 23.43 1.50 1.56
CA GLU A 203 24.24 2.09 0.49
C GLU A 203 25.61 2.42 1.06
N PHE A 204 26.68 2.05 0.36
CA PHE A 204 28.04 2.41 0.73
C PHE A 204 28.79 3.01 -0.45
N SER A 205 29.84 3.77 -0.17
CA SER A 205 30.78 4.26 -1.18
C SER A 205 32.20 3.85 -0.84
N PRO A 206 32.98 3.37 -1.83
CA PRO A 206 34.42 3.22 -1.66
C PRO A 206 35.06 4.54 -1.22
N LEU A 207 36.09 4.49 -0.38
CA LEU A 207 36.89 5.68 -0.04
C LEU A 207 37.64 6.21 -1.28
N ASP A 208 38.11 5.31 -2.14
CA ASP A 208 38.90 5.66 -3.33
C ASP A 208 38.05 6.27 -4.46
N ASP A 209 36.74 5.97 -4.48
CA ASP A 209 35.77 6.55 -5.41
C ASP A 209 34.43 6.85 -4.71
N PRO A 210 34.31 8.05 -4.12
CA PRO A 210 33.10 8.47 -3.40
C PRO A 210 31.87 8.63 -4.29
N ASN A 211 32.02 8.67 -5.62
CA ASN A 211 30.89 8.82 -6.55
C ASN A 211 30.19 7.48 -6.80
N THR A 212 30.94 6.38 -6.73
CA THR A 212 30.39 5.03 -6.85
C THR A 212 29.56 4.67 -5.62
N THR A 213 28.40 4.06 -5.85
CA THR A 213 27.50 3.56 -4.79
C THR A 213 27.31 2.07 -4.95
N ILE A 214 27.57 1.35 -3.87
CA ILE A 214 27.35 -0.08 -3.79
C ILE A 214 26.18 -0.37 -2.86
N PHE A 215 25.43 -1.42 -3.20
CA PHE A 215 24.28 -1.86 -2.43
C PHE A 215 24.62 -3.15 -1.71
N ILE A 216 24.36 -3.19 -0.41
CA ILE A 216 24.51 -4.39 0.43
C ILE A 216 23.15 -4.71 1.02
N THR A 217 22.67 -5.94 0.78
CA THR A 217 21.44 -6.45 1.38
C THR A 217 21.65 -6.79 2.85
N TYR A 218 20.55 -6.90 3.60
CA TYR A 218 20.57 -7.27 5.01
C TYR A 218 21.29 -8.60 5.26
N GLU A 219 21.03 -9.59 4.41
CA GLU A 219 21.62 -10.92 4.53
C GLU A 219 23.12 -10.89 4.20
N GLN A 220 23.54 -10.13 3.19
CA GLN A 220 24.97 -9.94 2.89
C GLN A 220 25.72 -9.24 4.04
N LEU A 221 25.08 -8.28 4.71
CA LEU A 221 25.71 -7.55 5.81
C LEU A 221 25.77 -8.37 7.10
N THR A 222 24.66 -9.01 7.45
CA THR A 222 24.46 -9.63 8.77
C THR A 222 24.67 -11.15 8.78
N GLY A 223 24.67 -11.79 7.61
CA GLY A 223 24.60 -13.25 7.47
C GLY A 223 23.27 -13.87 7.93
N LYS A 224 22.28 -13.04 8.28
CA LYS A 224 20.98 -13.46 8.82
C LYS A 224 19.85 -13.08 7.87
N GLN A 225 18.78 -13.86 7.88
CA GLN A 225 17.56 -13.51 7.14
C GLN A 225 16.69 -12.56 7.95
N ILE A 226 15.92 -11.70 7.26
CA ILE A 226 14.92 -10.86 7.90
C ILE A 226 13.87 -11.78 8.53
N PRO A 227 13.54 -11.63 9.83
CA PRO A 227 12.52 -12.44 10.48
C PRO A 227 11.17 -12.31 9.78
N ASN A 228 10.32 -13.34 9.87
CA ASN A 228 8.98 -13.32 9.29
C ASN A 228 8.14 -12.14 9.83
N MET A 229 7.26 -11.57 9.01
CA MET A 229 6.31 -10.51 9.41
C MET A 229 5.43 -10.89 10.60
N LYS A 230 5.18 -12.18 10.84
CA LYS A 230 4.45 -12.67 12.03
C LYS A 230 5.23 -12.47 13.34
N CYS A 231 6.53 -12.13 13.29
CA CYS A 231 7.35 -11.86 14.46
C CYS A 231 7.08 -10.43 14.98
N PHE A 232 6.50 -10.31 16.17
CA PHE A 232 6.24 -9.00 16.81
C PHE A 232 7.50 -8.16 17.02
N TYR A 233 8.67 -8.80 17.19
CA TYR A 233 9.95 -8.14 17.41
C TYR A 233 10.78 -7.93 16.14
N GLN A 234 10.21 -8.19 14.95
CA GLN A 234 10.92 -8.15 13.67
C GLN A 234 11.77 -6.88 13.52
N LEU A 235 11.18 -5.71 13.78
CA LEU A 235 11.87 -4.42 13.64
C LEU A 235 13.03 -4.28 14.64
N ALA A 236 12.84 -4.69 15.89
CA ALA A 236 13.87 -4.59 16.93
C ALA A 236 15.06 -5.51 16.63
N ILE A 237 14.78 -6.75 16.21
CA ILE A 237 15.78 -7.74 15.81
C ILE A 237 16.60 -7.22 14.63
N VAL A 238 15.93 -6.68 13.60
CA VAL A 238 16.60 -6.15 12.42
C VAL A 238 17.52 -4.98 12.78
N LYS A 239 17.03 -4.04 13.59
CA LYS A 239 17.84 -2.90 14.07
C LYS A 239 19.08 -3.34 14.85
N LYS A 240 18.91 -4.29 15.78
CA LYS A 240 20.00 -4.86 16.58
C LYS A 240 21.06 -5.51 15.69
N ASN A 241 20.64 -6.41 14.80
CA ASN A 241 21.54 -7.11 13.88
C ASN A 241 22.28 -6.15 12.94
N LEU A 242 21.63 -5.08 12.47
CA LEU A 242 22.29 -4.05 11.63
C LEU A 242 23.43 -3.37 12.39
N ILE A 243 23.20 -2.93 13.63
CA ILE A 243 24.27 -2.31 14.45
C ILE A 243 25.39 -3.30 14.73
N GLU A 244 25.08 -4.53 15.14
CA GLU A 244 26.10 -5.54 15.43
C GLU A 244 26.98 -5.82 14.20
N ALA A 245 26.35 -5.98 13.03
CA ALA A 245 27.07 -6.23 11.79
C ALA A 245 27.94 -5.04 11.38
N LEU A 246 27.42 -3.81 11.46
CA LEU A 246 28.20 -2.61 11.19
C LEU A 246 29.39 -2.52 12.14
N LYS A 247 29.19 -2.66 13.45
CA LYS A 247 30.27 -2.63 14.45
C LYS A 247 31.34 -3.69 14.19
N SER A 248 30.96 -4.90 13.81
CA SER A 248 31.89 -5.98 13.49
C SER A 248 32.75 -5.73 12.24
N GLN A 249 32.32 -4.79 11.39
CA GLN A 249 32.98 -4.44 10.13
C GLN A 249 33.60 -3.04 10.16
N MET A 250 33.47 -2.32 11.30
CA MET A 250 34.16 -1.05 11.50
C MET A 250 35.65 -1.29 11.55
N VAL A 251 36.39 -0.52 10.78
CA VAL A 251 37.82 -0.34 11.00
C VAL A 251 37.92 0.83 11.97
N LEU A 252 38.06 0.52 13.25
CA LEU A 252 38.48 1.53 14.23
C LEU A 252 39.91 1.91 13.82
N GLY A 253 40.15 3.20 13.59
CA GLY A 253 41.50 3.66 13.27
C GLY A 253 42.42 3.34 14.45
N GLU A 254 43.34 2.40 14.26
CA GLU A 254 44.71 2.66 14.65
C GLU A 254 45.40 3.22 13.41
N ALA A 255 45.69 4.52 13.45
CA ALA A 255 46.67 5.28 12.66
C ALA A 255 46.14 6.71 12.50
N ALA A 256 46.92 7.76 12.78
CA ALA A 256 48.28 7.88 13.29
C ALA A 256 48.43 9.33 13.80
#